data_AF-A0A936HTC0-F1
#
_entry.id   AF-A0A936HTC0-F1
#
_cell.length_a   1.000
_cell.length_b   1.000
_cell.length_c   1.000
_cell.angle_alpha   90.00
_cell.angle_beta   90.00
_cell.angle_gamma   90.00
#
_symmetry.space_group_name_H-M   'P 1'
#
loop_
_entity.id
_entity.type
_entity.pdbx_description
1 polymer ?
#
loop_
_entity_poly.entity_id
_entity_poly.type
_entity_poly.pdbx_seq_one_letter_code
_entity_poly.pdbx_strand_id
1 'polypeptide(L)'
;MSVLKKPEVSAKFSKHFLGAHADFGELELDDKDPRHAMVARYNSRKLRPVLVFLDGSGKEVARLTGGLKTVEDALLLDRYVAEKHYLKGGDFASFRKSQKG
;
A
#
# COMPACT_ATOMS: atom_id res chain seq x y z
N MET A 1 -7.36 14.69 -7.85
CA MET A 1 -6.97 14.53 -6.42
C MET A 1 -6.65 13.06 -6.17
N SER A 2 -5.59 12.74 -5.42
CA SER A 2 -5.29 11.35 -5.04
C SER A 2 -6.37 10.82 -4.09
N VAL A 3 -6.83 9.58 -4.30
CA VAL A 3 -7.80 8.90 -3.43
C VAL A 3 -7.34 8.86 -1.98
N LEU A 4 -6.03 8.67 -1.74
CA LEU A 4 -5.43 8.61 -0.41
C LEU A 4 -5.57 9.91 0.38
N LYS A 5 -5.74 11.05 -0.30
CA LYS A 5 -5.91 12.37 0.35
C LYS A 5 -7.35 12.67 0.76
N LYS A 6 -8.30 11.81 0.39
CA LYS A 6 -9.70 11.99 0.80
C LYS A 6 -9.83 11.76 2.31
N PRO A 7 -10.59 12.60 3.05
CA PRO A 7 -10.65 12.52 4.51
C PRO A 7 -11.01 11.14 5.05
N GLU A 8 -12.01 10.50 4.44
CA GLU A 8 -12.51 9.18 4.84
C GLU A 8 -11.46 8.07 4.67
N VAL A 9 -10.61 8.16 3.64
CA VAL A 9 -9.52 7.21 3.39
C VAL A 9 -8.35 7.49 4.32
N SER A 10 -7.93 8.76 4.40
CA SER A 10 -6.79 9.18 5.23
C SER A 10 -7.02 8.87 6.71
N ALA A 11 -8.24 9.11 7.22
CA ALA A 11 -8.58 8.81 8.61
C ALA A 11 -8.51 7.31 8.93
N LYS A 12 -8.95 6.44 8.01
CA LYS A 12 -8.86 4.98 8.18
C LYS A 12 -7.42 4.49 8.12
N PHE A 13 -6.68 4.92 7.10
CA PHE A 13 -5.29 4.50 6.92
C PHE A 13 -4.41 4.95 8.09
N SER A 14 -4.58 6.20 8.57
CA SER A 14 -3.81 6.71 9.70
C SER A 14 -4.15 6.00 11.02
N LYS A 15 -5.35 5.42 11.13
CA LYS A 15 -5.75 4.62 12.30
C LYS A 15 -5.07 3.25 12.30
N HIS A 16 -4.89 2.63 11.14
CA HIS A 16 -4.43 1.23 11.05
C HIS A 16 -2.95 1.09 10.66
N PHE A 17 -2.34 2.09 10.02
CA PHE A 17 -1.02 1.97 9.42
C PHE A 17 -0.12 3.16 9.78
N LEU A 18 1.18 2.87 9.92
CA LEU A 18 2.22 3.89 9.89
C LEU A 18 2.63 4.11 8.43
N GLY A 19 2.36 5.31 7.91
CA GLY A 19 2.66 5.66 6.53
C GLY A 19 4.09 6.15 6.35
N ALA A 20 4.81 5.57 5.38
CA ALA A 20 6.06 6.11 4.85
C ALA A 20 5.89 6.44 3.36
N HIS A 21 6.39 7.61 2.95
CA HIS A 21 6.36 8.04 1.56
C HIS A 21 7.79 8.20 1.03
N ALA A 22 8.04 7.58 -0.12
CA ALA A 22 9.28 7.68 -0.86
C ALA A 22 8.94 8.17 -2.28
N ASP A 23 9.39 9.36 -2.62
CA ASP A 23 9.43 9.86 -3.99
C ASP A 23 10.88 9.75 -4.47
N PHE A 24 11.07 9.09 -5.60
CA PHE A 24 12.37 8.79 -6.22
C PHE A 24 12.30 9.13 -7.71
N GLY A 25 11.74 10.32 -8.01
CA GLY A 25 11.65 10.88 -9.36
C GLY A 25 13.02 11.25 -9.94
N GLU A 26 13.19 12.48 -10.43
CA GLU A 26 14.46 12.91 -11.04
C GLU A 26 15.62 12.96 -10.04
N LEU A 27 15.33 13.14 -8.74
CA LEU A 27 16.28 12.88 -7.67
C LEU A 27 16.13 11.44 -7.20
N GLU A 28 17.18 10.65 -7.42
CA GLU A 28 17.41 9.44 -6.65
C GLU A 28 17.49 9.81 -5.16
N LEU A 29 16.91 8.95 -4.31
CA LEU A 29 17.15 9.06 -2.87
C LEU A 29 18.64 8.86 -2.63
N ASP A 30 19.28 9.75 -1.86
CA ASP A 30 20.66 9.57 -1.39
C ASP A 30 20.86 8.14 -0.88
N ASP A 31 22.00 7.53 -1.18
CA ASP A 31 22.35 6.18 -0.73
C ASP A 31 22.35 6.06 0.80
N LYS A 32 22.48 7.19 1.50
CA LYS A 32 22.39 7.28 2.96
C LYS A 32 20.95 7.41 3.48
N ASP A 33 19.97 7.61 2.62
CA ASP A 33 18.57 7.69 3.03
C ASP A 33 18.07 6.30 3.45
N PRO A 34 17.55 6.14 4.68
CA PRO A 34 17.06 4.83 5.15
C PRO A 34 15.92 4.27 4.29
N ARG A 35 15.22 5.11 3.53
CA ARG A 35 14.17 4.70 2.59
C ARG A 35 14.74 4.05 1.33
N HIS A 36 16.02 4.28 1.00
CA HIS A 36 16.67 3.66 -0.15
C HIS A 36 16.66 2.13 -0.02
N ALA A 37 16.99 1.60 1.15
CA ALA A 37 16.92 0.16 1.43
C ALA A 37 15.50 -0.39 1.31
N MET A 38 14.48 0.37 1.75
CA MET A 38 13.08 0.00 1.61
C MET A 38 12.65 -0.04 0.13
N VAL A 39 13.00 0.99 -0.66
CA VAL A 39 12.68 1.04 -2.09
C VAL A 39 13.42 -0.06 -2.86
N ALA A 40 14.70 -0.29 -2.58
CA ALA A 40 15.47 -1.37 -3.19
C ALA A 40 14.86 -2.75 -2.91
N ARG A 41 14.40 -2.99 -1.67
CA ARG A 41 13.79 -4.26 -1.27
C ARG A 41 12.39 -4.49 -1.85
N TYR A 42 11.51 -3.48 -1.78
CA TYR A 42 10.09 -3.66 -2.11
C TYR A 42 9.66 -3.04 -3.44
N ASN A 43 10.51 -2.24 -4.10
CA ASN A 43 10.20 -1.63 -5.39
C ASN A 43 11.48 -1.39 -6.23
N SER A 44 12.32 -2.41 -6.38
CA SER A 44 13.59 -2.33 -7.14
C SER A 44 13.42 -1.85 -8.58
N ARG A 45 12.27 -2.15 -9.20
CA ARG A 45 11.92 -1.72 -10.56
C ARG A 45 11.42 -0.27 -10.64
N LYS A 46 11.39 0.45 -9.50
CA LYS A 46 10.97 1.86 -9.38
C LYS A 46 9.63 2.15 -10.07
N LEU A 47 8.68 1.22 -9.96
CA LEU A 47 7.34 1.37 -10.52
C LEU A 47 6.58 2.47 -9.75
N ARG A 48 5.73 3.22 -10.44
CA ARG A 48 4.97 4.33 -9.85
C ARG A 48 3.55 4.44 -10.42
N PRO A 49 2.52 4.71 -9.59
CA PRO A 49 2.54 4.63 -8.13
C PRO A 49 2.49 3.16 -7.64
N VAL A 50 3.15 2.88 -6.50
CA VAL A 50 3.12 1.57 -5.82
C VAL A 50 2.78 1.76 -4.35
N LEU A 51 1.84 0.97 -3.84
CA LEU A 51 1.56 0.81 -2.42
C LEU A 51 2.00 -0.59 -1.98
N VAL A 52 2.75 -0.65 -0.88
CA VAL A 52 3.17 -1.91 -0.26
C VAL A 52 2.76 -1.86 1.20
N PHE A 53 2.09 -2.91 1.66
CA PHE A 53 1.71 -3.09 3.06
C PHE A 53 2.60 -4.17 3.66
N LEU A 54 3.20 -3.84 4.79
CA LEU A 54 4.08 -4.72 5.53
C LEU A 54 3.46 -5.07 6.88
N ASP A 55 3.66 -6.29 7.36
CA ASP A 55 3.37 -6.63 8.76
C ASP A 55 4.47 -6.13 9.71
N GLY A 56 4.30 -6.39 11.02
CA GLY A 56 5.27 -5.98 12.05
C GLY A 56 6.66 -6.63 11.93
N SER A 57 6.82 -7.67 11.11
CA SER A 57 8.11 -8.29 10.79
C SER A 57 8.75 -7.72 9.53
N GLY A 58 8.05 -6.83 8.82
CA GLY A 58 8.45 -6.33 7.51
C GLY A 58 8.11 -7.29 6.36
N LYS A 59 7.28 -8.31 6.56
CA LYS A 59 6.82 -9.16 5.47
C LYS A 59 5.75 -8.44 4.64
N GLU A 60 5.87 -8.48 3.33
CA GLU A 60 4.84 -7.98 2.42
C GLU A 60 3.55 -8.81 2.54
N VAL A 61 2.44 -8.13 2.84
CA VAL A 61 1.11 -8.76 2.98
C VAL A 61 0.11 -8.30 1.93
N ALA A 62 0.35 -7.13 1.31
CA ALA A 62 -0.42 -6.66 0.18
C ALA A 62 0.41 -5.70 -0.68
N ARG A 63 0.11 -5.68 -1.98
CA ARG A 63 0.70 -4.76 -2.96
C ARG A 63 -0.35 -4.29 -3.93
N LEU A 64 -0.26 -3.01 -4.28
CA LEU A 64 -1.02 -2.43 -5.37
C LEU A 64 -0.12 -1.58 -6.25
N THR A 65 0.01 -1.98 -7.52
CA THR A 65 0.73 -1.23 -8.56
C THR A 65 -0.28 -0.48 -9.42
N GLY A 66 0.01 0.78 -9.79
CA GLY A 66 -0.89 1.63 -10.59
C GLY A 66 -1.87 2.48 -9.77
N GLY A 67 -1.83 2.33 -8.43
CA GLY A 67 -2.52 3.17 -7.47
C GLY A 67 -4.02 2.88 -7.34
N LEU A 68 -4.63 3.46 -6.29
CA LEU A 68 -6.05 3.34 -6.00
C LEU A 68 -6.88 4.26 -6.91
N LYS A 69 -7.94 3.72 -7.51
CA LYS A 69 -8.81 4.47 -8.45
C LYS A 69 -10.06 5.03 -7.79
N THR A 70 -10.62 4.34 -6.79
CA THR A 70 -11.84 4.76 -6.10
C THR A 70 -11.69 4.69 -4.58
N VAL A 71 -12.58 5.41 -3.87
CA VAL A 71 -12.62 5.41 -2.40
C VAL A 71 -12.99 4.03 -1.87
N GLU A 72 -13.95 3.37 -2.51
CA GLU A 72 -14.41 2.04 -2.14
C GLU A 72 -13.26 1.03 -2.19
N ASP A 73 -12.43 1.09 -3.25
CA ASP A 73 -11.26 0.23 -3.36
C ASP A 73 -10.23 0.49 -2.26
N ALA A 74 -10.06 1.76 -1.88
CA ALA A 74 -9.14 2.15 -0.82
C ALA A 74 -9.62 1.63 0.55
N LEU A 75 -10.89 1.83 0.88
CA LEU A 75 -11.50 1.36 2.12
C LEU A 75 -11.55 -0.18 2.16
N LEU A 76 -11.73 -0.82 1.02
CA LEU A 76 -11.71 -2.28 0.96
C LEU A 76 -10.29 -2.84 1.13
N LEU A 77 -9.28 -2.15 0.60
CA LEU A 77 -7.88 -2.50 0.83
C LEU A 77 -7.48 -2.32 2.29
N ASP A 78 -7.88 -1.22 2.92
CA ASP A 78 -7.75 -1.00 4.36
C ASP A 78 -8.32 -2.19 5.13
N ARG A 79 -9.57 -2.56 4.85
CA ARG A 79 -10.23 -3.70 5.49
C ARG A 79 -9.48 -5.00 5.29
N TYR A 80 -9.06 -5.30 4.06
CA TYR A 80 -8.31 -6.51 3.73
C TYR A 80 -7.04 -6.66 4.58
N VAL A 81 -6.27 -5.59 4.72
CA VAL A 81 -5.00 -5.61 5.47
C VAL A 81 -5.24 -5.51 6.98
N ALA A 82 -6.07 -4.58 7.44
CA ALA A 82 -6.32 -4.34 8.86
C ALA A 82 -6.99 -5.53 9.55
N GLU A 83 -7.93 -6.20 8.87
CA GLU A 83 -8.57 -7.43 9.38
C GLU A 83 -7.79 -8.70 9.02
N LYS A 84 -6.59 -8.57 8.45
CA LYS A 84 -5.67 -9.67 8.12
C LYS A 84 -6.28 -10.74 7.20
N HIS A 85 -7.13 -10.37 6.26
CA HIS A 85 -7.73 -11.33 5.30
C HIS A 85 -6.67 -12.01 4.42
N TYR A 86 -5.50 -11.41 4.25
CA TYR A 86 -4.34 -12.03 3.59
C TYR A 86 -3.90 -13.35 4.23
N LEU A 87 -4.21 -13.59 5.51
CA LEU A 87 -3.89 -14.85 6.19
C LEU A 87 -4.80 -16.00 5.75
N LYS A 88 -5.92 -15.72 5.09
CA LYS A 88 -6.86 -16.73 4.59
C LYS A 88 -6.46 -17.30 3.22
N GLY A 89 -5.29 -16.93 2.69
CA GLY A 89 -4.71 -17.53 1.49
C GLY A 89 -5.17 -16.93 0.15
N GLY A 90 -5.91 -15.82 0.16
CA GLY A 90 -6.28 -15.08 -1.05
C GLY A 90 -5.55 -13.75 -1.16
N ASP A 91 -5.35 -13.25 -2.37
CA ASP A 91 -4.84 -11.90 -2.62
C ASP A 91 -5.95 -10.84 -2.57
N PHE A 92 -5.56 -9.56 -2.61
CA PHE A 92 -6.53 -8.46 -2.57
C PHE A 92 -7.49 -8.48 -3.77
N ALA A 93 -7.04 -8.91 -4.95
CA ALA A 93 -7.90 -8.97 -6.14
C ALA A 93 -9.02 -10.00 -5.97
N SER A 94 -8.70 -11.17 -5.42
CA SER A 94 -9.65 -12.24 -5.09
C SER A 94 -10.61 -11.79 -4.00
N PHE A 95 -10.10 -11.16 -2.94
CA PHE A 95 -10.93 -10.57 -1.88
C PHE A 95 -11.90 -9.52 -2.42
N ARG A 96 -11.42 -8.61 -3.27
CA ARG A 96 -12.26 -7.58 -3.90
C ARG A 96 -13.37 -8.17 -4.75
N LYS A 97 -13.07 -9.24 -5.51
CA LYS A 97 -14.08 -9.94 -6.32
C LYS A 97 -15.15 -10.58 -5.44
N SER A 98 -14.78 -11.15 -4.29
CA SER A 98 -15.71 -11.82 -3.39
C SER A 98 -16.70 -10.87 -2.69
N GLN A 99 -16.42 -9.57 -2.64
CA GLN A 99 -17.32 -8.57 -2.05
C GLN A 99 -18.32 -7.96 -3.04
N LYS A 100 -18.18 -8.26 -4.34
CA LYS A 100 -19.07 -7.74 -5.40
C LYS A 100 -20.19 -8.74 -5.78
N GLY A 101 -20.38 -9.79 -4.98
CA GLY A 101 -21.44 -10.79 -5.12
C GLY A 101 -22.72 -10.40 -4.40
#